data_AF-V5GMY1-F1
#
_entry.id   AF-V5GMY1-F1
#
_cell.length_a   1.000
_cell.length_b   1.000
_cell.length_c   1.000
_cell.angle_alpha   90.00
_cell.angle_beta   90.00
_cell.angle_gamma   90.00
#
_symmetry.space_group_name_H-M   'P 1'
#
loop_
_entity.id
_entity.type
_entity.pdbx_description
1 polymer ?
#
loop_
_entity_poly.entity_id
_entity_poly.type
_entity_poly.pdbx_seq_one_letter_code
_entity_poly.pdbx_strand_id
1 'polypeptide(L)'
;LIFWVESKDDQGENCTIWSTPYSGGNKTQLLGIDSGIVGSPSTVAFDWLGRNLFIGNRLASNLEVVRIDGKIKHRSIILANDGNKTSVAKPKSICLDPTE
;
A
#
# COMPACT_ATOMS: atom_id res chain seq x y z
N LEU A 1 9.69 11.58 -2.24
CA LEU A 1 9.59 10.34 -1.42
C LEU A 1 9.61 9.19 -2.40
N ILE A 2 10.30 8.11 -2.05
CA ILE A 2 10.27 6.85 -2.79
C ILE A 2 9.50 5.86 -1.93
N PHE A 3 8.59 5.12 -2.55
CA PHE A 3 7.80 4.07 -1.92
C PHE A 3 8.03 2.74 -2.63
N TRP A 4 8.15 1.65 -1.88
CA TRP A 4 8.25 0.32 -2.47
C TRP A 4 7.72 -0.75 -1.52
N VAL A 5 7.33 -1.87 -2.11
CA VAL A 5 7.01 -3.10 -1.41
C VAL A 5 8.28 -3.93 -1.32
N GLU A 6 8.58 -4.46 -0.14
CA GLU A 6 9.73 -5.34 0.09
C GLU A 6 9.27 -6.62 0.76
N SER A 7 9.68 -7.76 0.21
CA SER A 7 9.47 -9.06 0.83
C SER A 7 10.51 -9.32 1.91
N LYS A 8 10.09 -9.92 3.03
CA LYS A 8 10.95 -10.41 4.11
C LYS A 8 11.40 -11.86 3.90
N ASP A 9 10.76 -12.58 2.98
CA ASP A 9 11.05 -13.96 2.65
C ASP A 9 11.22 -14.15 1.14
N ASP A 10 11.84 -15.25 0.75
CA ASP A 10 12.05 -15.59 -0.67
C ASP A 10 10.74 -15.97 -1.38
N GLN A 11 9.65 -16.20 -0.62
CA GLN A 11 8.36 -16.63 -1.15
C GLN A 11 7.44 -15.45 -1.51
N GLY A 12 7.76 -14.23 -1.08
CA GLY A 12 6.92 -13.05 -1.34
C GLY A 12 5.64 -13.02 -0.51
N GLU A 13 5.56 -13.81 0.57
CA GLU A 13 4.32 -13.97 1.35
C GLU A 13 4.24 -12.97 2.50
N ASN A 14 5.38 -12.52 3.05
CA ASN A 14 5.43 -11.46 4.05
C ASN A 14 6.09 -10.19 3.51
N CYS A 15 5.26 -9.24 3.08
CA CYS A 15 5.72 -7.98 2.52
C CYS A 15 5.48 -6.78 3.45
N THR A 16 6.31 -5.74 3.33
CA THR A 16 6.15 -4.47 4.04
C THR A 16 6.34 -3.31 3.07
N ILE A 17 5.57 -2.23 3.27
CA ILE A 17 5.75 -1.00 2.49
C ILE A 17 6.72 -0.09 3.21
N TRP A 18 7.74 0.32 2.49
CA TRP A 18 8.78 1.21 2.96
C TRP A 18 8.74 2.55 2.25
N SER A 19 9.27 3.57 2.91
CA SER A 19 9.46 4.89 2.34
C SER A 19 10.83 5.45 2.68
N THR A 20 11.37 6.30 1.80
CA THR A 20 12.58 7.08 2.05
C THR A 20 12.52 8.44 1.34
N PRO A 21 13.19 9.50 1.84
CA PRO A 21 13.37 10.74 1.09
C PRO A 21 14.09 10.48 -0.24
N TYR A 22 13.68 11.18 -1.30
CA TYR A 22 14.31 11.00 -2.61
C TYR A 22 15.76 11.49 -2.63
N SER A 23 16.09 12.45 -1.75
CA SER A 23 17.43 13.01 -1.56
C SER A 23 18.37 12.08 -0.79
N GLY A 24 17.94 10.86 -0.48
CA GLY A 24 18.62 9.97 0.45
C GLY A 24 18.22 10.24 1.90
N GLY A 25 18.33 9.20 2.73
CA GLY A 25 17.95 9.23 4.14
C GLY A 25 17.56 7.86 4.68
N ASN A 26 17.08 7.84 5.92
CA ASN A 26 16.64 6.62 6.57
C ASN A 26 15.38 6.05 5.91
N LYS A 27 15.44 4.77 5.62
CA LYS A 27 14.28 3.96 5.23
C LYS A 27 13.37 3.75 6.46
N THR A 28 12.07 4.00 6.31
CA THR A 28 11.07 3.86 7.38
C THR A 28 9.85 3.08 6.90
N GLN A 29 9.23 2.32 7.80
CA GLN A 29 7.97 1.65 7.50
C GLN A 29 6.88 2.71 7.30
N LEU A 30 6.07 2.59 6.26
CA LEU A 30 5.12 3.62 5.85
C LEU A 30 4.19 4.08 7.00
N LEU A 31 3.68 3.14 7.78
CA LEU A 31 2.75 3.39 8.88
C LEU A 31 3.41 3.26 10.26
N GLY A 32 4.74 3.15 10.34
CA GLY A 32 5.45 2.88 11.59
C GLY A 32 5.19 1.47 12.17
N ILE A 33 5.81 1.21 13.33
CA ILE A 33 5.84 -0.12 13.95
C ILE A 33 4.50 -0.48 14.64
N ASP A 34 3.80 0.51 15.17
CA ASP A 34 2.58 0.31 15.98
C ASP A 34 1.30 0.27 15.13
N SER A 35 1.37 0.74 13.89
CA SER A 35 0.22 0.84 12.98
C SER A 35 0.45 0.16 11.63
N GLY A 36 1.17 -0.97 11.66
CA GLY A 36 1.47 -1.77 10.48
C GLY A 36 0.24 -2.16 9.63
N ILE A 37 0.51 -2.51 8.37
CA ILE A 37 -0.50 -3.05 7.46
C ILE A 37 -0.80 -4.48 7.87
N VAL A 38 -2.09 -4.80 8.05
CA VAL A 38 -2.54 -6.17 8.34
C VAL A 38 -2.62 -6.94 7.02
N GLY A 39 -2.00 -8.12 6.95
CA GLY A 39 -1.91 -8.92 5.73
C GLY A 39 -0.54 -8.79 5.04
N SER A 40 -0.53 -8.81 3.71
CA SER A 40 0.70 -8.72 2.91
C SER A 40 0.47 -7.81 1.71
N PRO A 41 0.93 -6.54 1.78
CA PRO A 41 0.86 -5.62 0.66
C PRO A 41 1.70 -6.16 -0.50
N SER A 42 1.15 -6.16 -1.70
CA SER A 42 1.76 -6.80 -2.87
C SER A 42 2.06 -5.84 -4.00
N THR A 43 1.41 -4.66 -4.00
CA THR A 43 1.57 -3.63 -5.01
C THR A 43 1.14 -2.28 -4.46
N VAL A 44 1.66 -1.22 -5.03
CA VAL A 44 1.35 0.16 -4.68
C VAL A 44 1.24 1.02 -5.94
N ALA A 45 0.42 2.06 -5.88
CA ALA A 45 0.40 3.14 -6.84
C ALA A 45 0.18 4.47 -6.12
N PHE A 46 0.83 5.52 -6.63
CA PHE A 46 0.86 6.83 -5.99
C PHE A 46 0.05 7.84 -6.80
N ASP A 47 -0.94 8.45 -6.16
CA ASP A 47 -1.65 9.63 -6.63
C ASP A 47 -0.88 10.88 -6.19
N TRP A 48 -0.23 11.53 -7.16
CA TRP A 48 0.61 12.69 -6.90
C TRP A 48 -0.18 13.99 -6.66
N LEU A 49 -1.44 14.06 -7.11
CA LEU A 49 -2.30 15.24 -6.95
C LEU A 49 -2.97 15.24 -5.58
N GLY A 50 -3.68 14.15 -5.25
CA GLY A 50 -4.38 14.00 -3.97
C GLY A 50 -3.46 13.57 -2.82
N ARG A 51 -2.21 13.21 -3.12
CA ARG A 51 -1.19 12.77 -2.13
C ARG A 51 -1.61 11.49 -1.41
N ASN A 52 -2.10 10.52 -2.17
CA ASN A 52 -2.61 9.23 -1.69
C ASN A 52 -1.76 8.07 -2.22
N LEU A 53 -1.58 7.02 -1.41
CA LEU A 53 -0.90 5.79 -1.80
C LEU A 53 -1.94 4.69 -1.74
N PHE A 54 -2.25 4.16 -2.90
CA PHE A 54 -3.12 3.02 -3.05
C PHE A 54 -2.28 1.76 -2.88
N ILE A 55 -2.85 0.77 -2.21
CA ILE A 55 -2.18 -0.44 -1.77
C ILE A 55 -3.07 -1.63 -2.16
N GLY A 56 -2.50 -2.60 -2.87
CA GLY A 56 -3.15 -3.89 -3.10
C GLY A 56 -2.66 -4.92 -2.08
N ASN A 57 -3.53 -5.38 -1.20
CA ASN A 57 -3.19 -6.34 -0.17
C ASN A 57 -3.60 -7.76 -0.57
N ARG A 58 -2.61 -8.63 -0.75
CA ARG A 58 -2.85 -9.99 -1.26
C ARG A 58 -3.47 -10.91 -0.22
N LEU A 59 -2.98 -10.86 1.02
CA LEU A 59 -3.49 -11.75 2.07
C LEU A 59 -4.83 -11.25 2.62
N ALA A 60 -4.98 -9.93 2.80
CA ALA A 60 -6.25 -9.36 3.24
C ALA A 60 -7.31 -9.30 2.13
N SER A 61 -6.94 -9.60 0.88
CA SER A 61 -7.83 -9.58 -0.29
C SER A 61 -8.60 -8.28 -0.43
N ASN A 62 -7.90 -7.15 -0.35
CA ASN A 62 -8.49 -5.83 -0.42
C ASN A 62 -7.59 -4.82 -1.16
N LEU A 63 -8.22 -3.72 -1.58
CA LEU A 63 -7.55 -2.50 -2.01
C LEU A 63 -7.82 -1.44 -0.94
N GLU A 64 -6.76 -0.77 -0.51
CA GLU A 64 -6.83 0.28 0.50
C GLU A 64 -6.04 1.50 0.07
N VAL A 65 -6.38 2.64 0.68
CA VAL A 65 -5.74 3.93 0.43
C VAL A 65 -5.23 4.52 1.73
N VAL A 66 -4.04 5.11 1.67
CA VAL A 66 -3.43 5.84 2.78
C VAL A 66 -3.07 7.25 2.31
N ARG A 67 -3.47 8.25 3.09
CA ARG A 67 -3.05 9.63 2.89
C ARG A 67 -1.61 9.82 3.39
N ILE A 68 -0.71 10.35 2.55
CA ILE A 68 0.72 10.48 2.89
C ILE A 68 1.18 11.90 3.19
N ASP A 69 0.41 12.93 2.87
CA ASP A 69 0.65 14.25 3.44
C ASP A 69 0.21 14.30 4.92
N GLY A 70 0.90 15.12 5.71
CA GLY A 70 0.59 15.29 7.13
C GLY A 70 1.18 14.22 8.07
N LYS A 71 1.08 14.54 9.38
CA LYS A 71 1.58 13.69 10.47
C LYS A 71 0.67 12.49 10.72
N ILE A 72 -0.65 12.69 10.63
CA ILE A 72 -1.65 11.65 10.84
C ILE A 72 -1.91 10.96 9.50
N LYS A 73 -1.74 9.64 9.46
CA LYS A 73 -2.01 8.81 8.28
C LYS A 73 -3.44 8.30 8.35
N HIS A 74 -4.34 8.92 7.59
CA HIS A 74 -5.69 8.41 7.42
C HIS A 74 -5.69 7.25 6.43
N ARG A 75 -6.40 6.17 6.75
CA ARG A 75 -6.48 4.94 5.95
C ARG A 75 -7.93 4.53 5.74
N SER A 76 -8.25 4.00 4.57
CA SER A 76 -9.56 3.43 4.28
C SER A 76 -9.45 2.26 3.31
N ILE A 77 -10.28 1.24 3.49
CA ILE A 77 -10.45 0.16 2.52
C ILE A 77 -11.46 0.65 1.48
N ILE A 78 -11.08 0.62 0.20
CA ILE A 78 -11.92 1.09 -0.91
C ILE A 78 -12.62 -0.05 -1.64
N LEU A 79 -12.04 -1.26 -1.58
CA LEU A 79 -12.65 -2.47 -2.11
C LEU A 79 -12.16 -3.67 -1.30
N ALA A 80 -13.07 -4.53 -0.88
CA ALA A 80 -12.75 -5.71 -0.07
C ALA A 80 -13.39 -6.96 -0.70
N ASN A 81 -12.81 -8.11 -0.42
CA ASN A 81 -13.44 -9.38 -0.74
C ASN A 81 -14.67 -9.62 0.14
N ASP A 82 -15.83 -9.75 -0.49
CA ASP A 82 -17.13 -10.06 0.12
C ASP A 82 -17.65 -11.46 -0.27
N GLY A 83 -16.84 -12.28 -0.94
CA GLY A 83 -17.21 -13.62 -1.42
C GLY A 83 -17.86 -13.65 -2.82
N ASN A 84 -18.15 -12.50 -3.44
CA ASN A 84 -18.71 -12.45 -4.79
C ASN A 84 -17.67 -12.72 -5.89
N LYS A 85 -18.15 -13.07 -7.09
CA LYS A 85 -17.27 -13.37 -8.25
C LYS A 85 -16.41 -12.18 -8.71
N THR A 86 -16.86 -10.97 -8.44
CA THR A 86 -16.20 -9.71 -8.82
C THR A 86 -15.34 -9.13 -7.70
N SER A 87 -15.23 -9.82 -6.57
CA SER A 87 -14.47 -9.35 -5.42
C SER A 87 -12.96 -9.40 -5.64
N VAL A 88 -12.24 -8.61 -4.86
CA VAL A 88 -10.78 -8.58 -4.89
C VAL A 88 -10.25 -9.93 -4.39
N ALA A 89 -9.52 -10.64 -5.24
CA ALA A 89 -8.85 -11.88 -4.85
C ALA A 89 -7.43 -11.58 -4.34
N LYS A 90 -6.42 -11.88 -5.14
CA LYS A 90 -5.00 -11.68 -4.82
C LYS A 90 -4.40 -10.60 -5.72
N PRO A 91 -4.49 -9.30 -5.37
CA PRO A 91 -3.87 -8.22 -6.13
C PRO A 91 -2.41 -8.53 -6.53
N LYS A 92 -2.06 -8.13 -7.74
CA LYS A 92 -0.72 -8.32 -8.33
C LYS A 92 -0.09 -6.99 -8.75
N SER A 93 -0.89 -6.12 -9.37
CA SER A 93 -0.48 -4.79 -9.81
C SER A 93 -1.67 -3.85 -9.73
N ILE A 94 -1.42 -2.57 -9.53
CA ILE A 94 -2.41 -1.49 -9.63
C ILE A 94 -1.79 -0.30 -10.37
N CYS A 95 -2.63 0.48 -11.06
CA CYS A 95 -2.26 1.74 -11.67
C CYS A 95 -3.36 2.77 -11.41
N LEU A 96 -3.03 4.04 -11.54
CA LEU A 96 -3.94 5.16 -11.29
C LEU A 96 -3.86 6.11 -12.49
N ASP A 97 -5.02 6.63 -12.88
CA ASP A 97 -5.11 7.89 -13.60
C ASP A 97 -5.59 8.94 -12.59
N PRO A 98 -4.70 9.78 -12.06
CA PRO A 98 -5.08 10.80 -11.08
C PRO A 98 -5.60 12.09 -11.72
N THR A 99 -5.49 12.24 -13.04
CA THR A 99 -5.83 13.48 -13.75
C THR A 99 -7.25 13.53 -14.29
N GLU A 100 -7.91 12.38 -14.40
CA GLU A 100 -9.35 12.27 -14.65
C GLU A 100 -10.17 12.22 -13.36
#